data_AF-A0A1Y2IPQ2-F1
#
_entry.id   AF-A0A1Y2IPQ2-F1
#
_cell.length_a   1.000
_cell.length_b   1.000
_cell.length_c   1.000
_cell.angle_alpha   90.00
_cell.angle_beta   90.00
_cell.angle_gamma   90.00
#
_symmetry.space_group_name_H-M   'P 1'
#
loop_
_entity.id
_entity.type
_entity.pdbx_description
1 polymer ?
#
loop_
_entity_poly.entity_id
_entity_poly.type
_entity_poly.pdbx_seq_one_letter_code
_entity_poly.pdbx_strand_id
1 'polypeptide(L)'
;MHPYAEDLFAPHIFAPPQEEIACILPHLVWPDRTLHVLGRRTHGQNAIYDLVDGRVLKTGRTTSFDEAKAMIIVRAHTNIPVPKVYMVFEHRCSTHIVMERIDGVAHREA
;
A
#
# COMPACT_ATOMS: atom_id res chain seq x y z
N MET A 1 22.21 -8.05 -18.13
CA MET A 1 21.11 -8.50 -17.26
C MET A 1 21.64 -8.45 -15.83
N HIS A 2 21.15 -7.54 -14.99
CA HIS A 2 21.72 -7.27 -13.66
C HIS A 2 21.15 -8.29 -12.65
N PRO A 3 21.98 -9.12 -11.99
CA PRO A 3 21.51 -10.22 -11.14
C PRO A 3 20.83 -9.79 -9.83
N TYR A 4 20.72 -8.49 -9.54
CA TYR A 4 20.16 -7.96 -8.28
C TYR A 4 18.67 -7.60 -8.35
N ALA A 5 18.06 -7.60 -9.53
CA ALA A 5 16.68 -7.13 -9.68
C ALA A 5 15.64 -8.17 -9.23
N GLU A 6 15.96 -9.46 -9.31
CA GLU A 6 15.00 -10.53 -8.99
C GLU A 6 14.83 -10.75 -7.48
N ASP A 7 15.88 -10.55 -6.69
CA ASP A 7 15.79 -10.64 -5.21
C ASP A 7 15.12 -9.42 -4.58
N LEU A 8 15.12 -8.28 -5.27
CA LEU A 8 14.57 -7.03 -4.75
C LEU A 8 13.03 -7.06 -4.71
N PHE A 9 12.42 -7.71 -5.68
CA PHE A 9 10.96 -7.81 -5.80
C PHE A 9 10.49 -9.19 -5.38
N ALA A 10 10.48 -9.41 -4.06
CA ALA A 10 10.08 -10.69 -3.50
C ALA A 10 8.71 -11.14 -4.06
N PRO A 11 8.59 -12.37 -4.61
CA PRO A 11 7.38 -12.80 -5.32
C PRO A 11 6.11 -12.68 -4.49
N HIS A 12 6.16 -12.95 -3.18
CA HIS A 12 5.01 -12.84 -2.28
C HIS A 12 4.45 -11.41 -2.17
N ILE A 13 5.25 -10.37 -2.48
CA ILE A 13 4.77 -8.98 -2.50
C ILE A 13 3.91 -8.72 -3.73
N PHE A 14 4.32 -9.23 -4.90
CA PHE A 14 3.69 -8.92 -6.19
C PHE A 14 2.71 -10.00 -6.69
N ALA A 15 2.77 -11.18 -6.09
CA ALA A 15 1.86 -12.29 -6.25
C ALA A 15 1.52 -12.87 -4.87
N PRO A 16 0.87 -12.07 -3.98
CA PRO A 16 0.53 -12.53 -2.65
C PRO A 16 -0.43 -13.73 -2.69
N PRO A 17 -0.31 -14.67 -1.73
CA PRO A 17 -1.25 -15.78 -1.59
C PRO A 17 -2.69 -15.28 -1.49
N GLN A 18 -3.64 -16.01 -2.09
CA GLN A 18 -5.05 -15.64 -2.08
C GLN A 18 -5.65 -15.55 -0.67
N GLU A 19 -5.12 -16.34 0.27
CA GLU A 19 -5.48 -16.29 1.70
C GLU A 19 -5.09 -14.97 2.36
N GLU A 20 -3.93 -14.39 2.00
CA GLU A 20 -3.50 -13.08 2.49
C GLU A 20 -4.37 -11.96 1.91
N ILE A 21 -4.67 -12.03 0.61
CA ILE A 21 -5.61 -11.12 -0.05
C ILE A 21 -6.97 -11.21 0.63
N ALA A 22 -7.49 -12.42 0.85
CA ALA A 22 -8.78 -12.67 1.48
C ALA A 22 -8.88 -12.12 2.91
N CYS A 23 -7.77 -12.02 3.65
CA CYS A 23 -7.74 -11.34 4.94
C CYS A 23 -7.96 -9.82 4.81
N ILE A 24 -7.55 -9.22 3.70
CA ILE A 24 -7.72 -7.78 3.44
C ILE A 24 -9.09 -7.45 2.84
N LEU A 25 -9.66 -8.32 1.99
CA LEU A 25 -10.92 -8.03 1.30
C LEU A 25 -12.08 -7.58 2.22
N PRO A 26 -12.29 -8.14 3.44
CA PRO A 26 -13.30 -7.65 4.38
C PRO A 26 -13.11 -6.18 4.79
N HIS A 27 -11.88 -5.67 4.75
CA HIS A 27 -11.56 -4.27 4.98
C HIS A 27 -11.83 -3.39 3.75
N LEU A 28 -12.24 -3.96 2.61
CA LEU A 28 -12.63 -3.21 1.40
C LEU A 28 -14.14 -3.02 1.28
N VAL A 29 -14.93 -3.64 2.15
CA VAL A 29 -16.40 -3.72 2.00
C VAL A 29 -17.07 -2.41 2.42
N TRP A 30 -17.43 -1.65 1.41
CA TRP A 30 -18.48 -0.62 1.44
C TRP A 30 -19.85 -1.32 1.59
N PRO A 31 -20.80 -0.95 2.49
CA PRO A 31 -20.86 0.24 3.36
C PRO A 31 -20.68 -0.03 4.89
N ASP A 32 -20.48 -1.27 5.33
CA ASP A 32 -20.70 -1.66 6.74
C ASP A 32 -19.47 -1.71 7.65
N ARG A 33 -18.28 -1.31 7.18
CA ARG A 33 -17.09 -1.21 8.05
C ARG A 33 -16.49 0.18 8.00
N THR A 34 -16.48 0.84 9.16
CA THR A 34 -15.92 2.16 9.39
C THR A 34 -14.42 2.12 9.21
N LEU A 35 -13.93 2.28 7.98
CA LEU A 35 -12.51 2.51 7.75
C LEU A 35 -12.25 3.98 8.10
N HIS A 36 -11.36 4.19 9.06
CA HIS A 36 -10.91 5.53 9.40
C HIS A 36 -10.06 6.04 8.25
N VAL A 37 -10.69 6.80 7.34
CA VAL A 37 -9.95 7.62 6.38
C VAL A 37 -9.07 8.55 7.21
N LEU A 38 -7.75 8.41 7.07
CA LEU A 38 -6.79 9.19 7.83
C LEU A 38 -6.97 10.69 7.52
N GLY A 39 -7.70 11.37 8.39
CA GLY A 39 -7.56 12.79 8.71
C GLY A 39 -8.21 13.83 7.78
N ARG A 40 -8.54 13.58 6.50
CA ARG A 40 -9.22 14.59 5.67
C ARG A 40 -9.87 14.03 4.42
N ARG A 41 -11.13 14.42 4.15
CA ARG A 41 -11.74 14.34 2.81
C ARG A 41 -11.01 15.33 1.89
N THR A 42 -10.05 14.84 1.11
CA THR A 42 -9.49 15.59 -0.02
C THR A 42 -10.11 15.05 -1.31
N HIS A 43 -10.26 15.90 -2.32
CA HIS A 43 -10.70 15.47 -3.64
C HIS A 43 -9.54 14.70 -4.30
N GLY A 44 -9.39 13.43 -3.95
CA GLY A 44 -8.33 12.55 -4.42
C GLY A 44 -8.87 11.46 -5.34
N GLN A 45 -8.10 11.08 -6.35
CA GLN A 45 -8.42 9.92 -7.20
C GLN A 45 -8.15 8.56 -6.49
N ASN A 46 -7.55 8.61 -5.30
CA ASN A 46 -7.16 7.46 -4.48
C ASN A 46 -7.67 7.60 -3.04
N ALA A 47 -7.88 6.47 -2.38
CA ALA A 47 -8.26 6.32 -0.98
C ALA A 47 -7.14 5.63 -0.19
N ILE A 48 -7.04 5.97 1.10
CA ILE A 48 -6.18 5.31 2.09
C ILE A 48 -7.08 4.82 3.21
N TYR A 49 -6.93 3.55 3.58
CA TYR A 49 -7.67 2.90 4.65
C TYR A 49 -6.69 2.41 5.73
N ASP A 50 -6.97 2.74 6.98
CA ASP A 50 -6.25 2.17 8.13
C ASP A 50 -6.74 0.75 8.40
N LEU A 51 -5.81 -0.21 8.49
CA LEU A 51 -6.10 -1.61 8.81
C LEU A 51 -6.06 -1.88 10.33
N VAL A 52 -5.71 -0.87 11.13
CA VAL A 52 -5.72 -0.90 12.61
C VAL A 52 -4.72 -1.90 13.21
N ASP A 53 -3.71 -2.29 12.44
CA ASP A 53 -2.66 -3.23 12.83
C ASP A 53 -1.25 -2.72 12.47
N GLY A 54 -1.12 -1.40 12.32
CA GLY A 54 0.12 -0.77 11.89
C GLY A 54 0.33 -0.77 10.37
N ARG A 55 -0.68 -1.22 9.60
CA ARG A 55 -0.69 -1.17 8.14
C ARG A 55 -1.77 -0.25 7.62
N VAL A 56 -1.53 0.29 6.44
CA VAL A 56 -2.54 0.99 5.63
C VAL A 56 -2.68 0.32 4.29
N LEU A 57 -3.84 0.52 3.69
CA LEU A 57 -4.15 0.10 2.35
C LEU A 57 -4.37 1.35 1.47
N LYS A 58 -3.64 1.44 0.37
CA LYS A 58 -3.88 2.42 -0.69
C LYS A 58 -4.59 1.77 -1.87
N THR A 59 -5.58 2.44 -2.43
CA THR A 59 -6.23 2.03 -3.69
C THR A 59 -6.80 3.23 -4.44
N GLY A 60 -7.02 3.09 -5.74
CA GLY A 60 -7.68 4.09 -6.58
C GLY A 60 -7.17 4.12 -8.01
N ARG A 61 -7.67 5.08 -8.79
CA ARG A 61 -7.50 5.10 -10.26
C ARG A 61 -6.06 5.28 -10.72
N THR A 62 -5.20 5.86 -9.88
CA THR A 62 -3.78 6.08 -10.22
C THR A 62 -2.82 5.25 -9.39
N THR A 63 -3.35 4.35 -8.55
CA THR A 63 -2.52 3.40 -7.80
C THR A 63 -2.03 2.31 -8.75
N SER A 64 -0.72 2.03 -8.75
CA SER A 64 -0.11 1.08 -9.68
C SER A 64 0.95 0.20 -9.01
N PHE A 65 1.29 -0.90 -9.68
CA PHE A 65 2.38 -1.79 -9.25
C PHE A 65 3.74 -1.09 -9.27
N ASP A 66 3.94 -0.12 -10.17
CA ASP A 66 5.19 0.62 -10.26
C ASP A 66 5.37 1.59 -9.08
N GLU A 67 4.30 2.04 -8.44
CA GLU A 67 4.39 2.77 -7.18
C GLU A 67 5.00 1.89 -6.07
N ALA A 68 4.56 0.63 -5.96
CA ALA A 68 5.13 -0.33 -5.02
C ALA A 68 6.61 -0.61 -5.32
N LYS A 69 6.96 -0.80 -6.61
CA LYS A 69 8.37 -0.98 -7.02
C LYS A 69 9.22 0.23 -6.67
N ALA A 70 8.72 1.44 -6.92
CA ALA A 70 9.44 2.68 -6.62
C ALA A 70 9.76 2.78 -5.12
N MET A 71 8.78 2.49 -4.25
CA MET A 71 9.03 2.47 -2.79
C MET A 71 10.08 1.43 -2.39
N ILE A 72 10.01 0.22 -2.95
CA ILE A 72 10.99 -0.84 -2.69
C ILE A 72 12.40 -0.42 -3.14
N ILE A 73 12.53 0.14 -4.35
CA ILE A 73 13.81 0.64 -4.88
C ILE A 73 14.37 1.75 -3.98
N VAL A 74 13.56 2.75 -3.63
CA VAL A 74 14.00 3.87 -2.78
C VAL A 74 14.44 3.37 -1.41
N ARG A 75 13.68 2.47 -0.79
CA ARG A 75 14.01 1.91 0.53
C ARG A 75 15.29 1.07 0.52
N ALA A 76 15.54 0.34 -0.57
CA ALA A 76 16.72 -0.52 -0.68
C ALA A 76 18.01 0.25 -0.98
N HIS A 77 17.92 1.43 -1.61
CA HIS A 77 19.09 2.16 -2.11
C HIS A 77 19.33 3.52 -1.44
N THR A 78 18.48 3.92 -0.49
CA THR A 78 18.60 5.21 0.21
C THR A 78 18.25 5.07 1.70
N ASN A 79 18.65 6.06 2.50
CA ASN A 79 18.22 6.17 3.90
C ASN A 79 16.90 6.96 4.06
N ILE A 80 16.19 7.26 2.96
CA ILE A 80 14.93 8.01 3.00
C ILE A 80 13.85 7.06 3.56
N PRO A 81 13.17 7.43 4.66
CA PRO A 81 12.11 6.60 5.20
C PRO A 81 10.89 6.65 4.28
N VAL A 82 10.69 5.58 3.53
CA VAL A 82 9.46 5.32 2.76
C VAL A 82 8.75 4.09 3.34
N PRO A 83 7.40 4.00 3.27
CA PRO A 83 6.67 2.86 3.81
C PRO A 83 7.19 1.51 3.30
N LYS A 84 7.28 0.52 4.19
CA LYS A 84 7.53 -0.86 3.77
C LYS A 84 6.30 -1.37 3.03
N VAL A 85 6.48 -1.91 1.83
CA VAL A 85 5.42 -2.60 1.09
C VAL A 85 5.32 -4.04 1.59
N TYR A 86 4.12 -4.46 1.99
CA TYR A 86 3.85 -5.85 2.38
C TYR A 86 3.29 -6.65 1.21
N MET A 87 2.36 -6.08 0.45
CA MET A 87 1.88 -6.70 -0.79
C MET A 87 1.19 -5.68 -1.71
N VAL A 88 1.13 -6.01 -2.99
CA VAL A 88 0.37 -5.32 -4.02
C VAL A 88 -0.41 -6.34 -4.85
N PHE A 89 -1.69 -6.05 -5.08
CA PHE A 89 -2.59 -6.95 -5.81
C PHE A 89 -3.68 -6.19 -6.57
N GLU A 90 -4.30 -6.85 -7.53
CA GLU A 90 -5.51 -6.35 -8.21
C GLU A 90 -6.76 -7.01 -7.63
N HIS A 91 -7.79 -6.21 -7.39
CA HIS A 91 -9.12 -6.70 -7.03
C HIS A 91 -10.16 -5.75 -7.61
N ARG A 92 -11.19 -6.30 -8.29
CA ARG A 92 -12.25 -5.53 -8.97
C ARG A 92 -11.71 -4.39 -9.85
N CYS A 93 -10.72 -4.68 -10.68
CA CYS A 93 -10.08 -3.72 -11.60
C CYS A 93 -9.41 -2.53 -10.93
N SER A 94 -9.05 -2.63 -9.64
CA SER A 94 -8.30 -1.62 -8.92
C SER A 94 -7.05 -2.23 -8.29
N THR A 95 -5.94 -1.50 -8.36
CA THR A 95 -4.70 -1.84 -7.66
C THR A 95 -4.85 -1.51 -6.18
N HIS A 96 -4.33 -2.39 -5.34
CA HIS A 96 -4.34 -2.29 -3.89
C HIS A 96 -2.91 -2.48 -3.39
N ILE A 97 -2.41 -1.54 -2.59
CA ILE A 97 -1.08 -1.62 -1.98
C ILE A 97 -1.26 -1.63 -0.46
N VAL A 98 -0.85 -2.72 0.19
CA VAL A 98 -0.77 -2.82 1.64
C VAL A 98 0.65 -2.47 2.07
N MET A 99 0.78 -1.46 2.93
CA MET A 99 2.06 -0.89 3.32
C MET A 99 2.06 -0.44 4.78
N GLU A 100 3.25 -0.18 5.30
CA GLU A 100 3.49 0.34 6.65
C GLU A 100 2.74 1.66 6.89
N ARG A 101 2.05 1.76 8.04
CA ARG A 101 1.52 3.02 8.55
C ARG A 101 2.68 3.80 9.17
N ILE A 102 2.99 4.97 8.62
CA ILE A 102 4.00 5.87 9.18
C ILE A 102 3.32 6.80 10.17
N ASP A 103 3.75 6.75 11.43
CA ASP A 103 3.31 7.70 12.45
C ASP A 103 3.97 9.07 12.27
N GLY A 104 3.20 10.13 12.52
CA GLY A 104 3.66 11.51 12.42
C GLY A 104 2.57 12.45 11.93
N VAL A 105 2.97 13.69 11.65
CA VAL A 105 2.12 14.71 11.01
C VAL A 105 2.73 15.12 9.69
N ALA A 106 1.89 15.48 8.71
CA ALA A 106 2.41 16.05 7.48
C ALA A 106 3.14 17.35 7.79
N HIS A 107 4.29 17.61 7.17
CA HIS A 107 5.09 18.82 7.45
C HIS A 107 4.30 20.13 7.29
N ARG A 108 3.31 20.17 6.39
CA ARG A 108 2.43 21.34 6.21
C ARG A 108 1.46 21.59 7.37
N GLU A 109 1.30 20.61 8.24
CA GLU A 109 0.40 20.60 9.41
C GLU A 109 1.18 20.63 10.73
N ALA A 110 2.52 20.73 10.66
CA ALA A 110 3.44 20.82 11.80
C ALA A 110 3.65 22.26 12.30
#